data_AF-A0A0M8X7W9-F1
#
_entry.id   AF-A0A0M8X7W9-F1
#
_cell.length_a   1.000
_cell.length_b   1.000
_cell.length_c   1.000
_cell.angle_alpha   90.00
_cell.angle_beta   90.00
_cell.angle_gamma   90.00
#
_symmetry.space_group_name_H-M   'P 1'
#
loop_
_entity.id
_entity.type
_entity.pdbx_description
1 polymer ?
#
loop_
_entity_poly.entity_id
_entity_poly.type
_entity_poly.pdbx_seq_one_letter_code
_entity_poly.pdbx_strand_id
1 'polypeptide(L)'
;MNEQSPAPELWSTIDALYEWLDTNRPVEGREGLLLRILKLSEEVGEVSEAVIGATGQNPRKGVTHTWEDVEAELCDVVITALVALRTLTPEAREVLGRHLERVARRSTAHSAQPDVPRQSL
;
A
#
# COMPACT_ATOMS: atom_id res chain seq x y z
N MET A 1 2.34 -34.47 9.24
CA MET A 1 3.26 -33.41 9.71
C MET A 1 2.92 -32.20 8.87
N ASN A 2 2.13 -31.27 9.42
CA ASN A 2 1.66 -30.10 8.67
C ASN A 2 2.70 -29.01 8.90
N GLU A 3 3.71 -28.93 8.02
CA GLU A 3 4.68 -27.83 8.03
C GLU A 3 4.00 -26.59 7.43
N GLN A 4 3.16 -25.94 8.24
CA GLN A 4 2.81 -24.54 7.98
C GLN A 4 4.05 -23.73 8.31
N SER A 5 4.84 -23.43 7.28
CA SER A 5 5.88 -22.40 7.38
C SER A 5 5.25 -21.14 7.98
N PRO A 6 5.88 -20.51 8.98
CA PRO A 6 5.33 -19.31 9.58
C PRO A 6 5.14 -18.25 8.49
N ALA A 7 4.04 -17.49 8.58
CA ALA A 7 3.78 -16.40 7.66
C ALA A 7 4.99 -15.45 7.62
N PRO A 8 5.38 -14.96 6.43
CA PRO A 8 6.52 -14.05 6.32
C PRO A 8 6.36 -12.84 7.26
N GLU A 9 7.42 -12.49 7.99
CA GLU A 9 7.41 -11.26 8.79
C GLU A 9 7.52 -10.08 7.82
N LEU A 10 6.56 -9.15 7.92
CA LEU A 10 6.39 -8.06 6.96
C LEU A 10 7.70 -7.32 6.65
N TRP A 11 8.42 -6.85 7.68
CA TRP A 11 9.60 -6.03 7.48
C TRP A 11 10.78 -6.83 6.94
N SER A 12 10.97 -8.06 7.40
CA SER A 12 11.98 -8.96 6.85
C SER A 12 11.76 -9.23 5.35
N THR A 13 10.49 -9.28 4.92
CA THR A 13 10.13 -9.47 3.52
C THR A 13 10.33 -8.20 2.72
N ILE A 14 9.94 -7.03 3.25
CA ILE A 14 10.19 -5.74 2.60
C ILE A 14 11.70 -5.48 2.47
N ASP A 15 12.51 -5.82 3.47
CA ASP A 15 13.96 -5.70 3.40
C ASP A 15 14.55 -6.62 2.32
N ALA A 16 14.10 -7.89 2.25
CA ALA A 16 14.52 -8.81 1.20
C ALA A 16 14.13 -8.34 -0.20
N LEU A 17 12.92 -7.81 -0.38
CA LEU A 17 12.46 -7.23 -1.65
C LEU A 17 13.26 -5.98 -2.02
N TYR A 18 13.54 -5.11 -1.05
CA TYR A 18 14.40 -3.95 -1.24
C TYR A 18 15.80 -4.38 -1.70
N GLU A 19 16.45 -5.33 -1.02
CA GLU A 19 17.78 -5.81 -1.36
C GLU A 19 17.83 -6.45 -2.76
N TRP A 20 16.82 -7.25 -3.10
CA TRP A 20 16.70 -7.85 -4.42
C TRP A 20 16.55 -6.79 -5.52
N LEU A 21 15.65 -5.81 -5.33
CA LEU A 21 15.47 -4.71 -6.27
C LEU A 21 16.73 -3.84 -6.38
N ASP A 22 17.40 -3.60 -5.26
CA ASP A 22 18.61 -2.79 -5.20
C ASP A 22 19.76 -3.46 -5.96
N THR A 23 19.89 -4.79 -5.83
CA THR A 23 20.90 -5.59 -6.54
C THR A 23 20.66 -5.65 -8.05
N ASN A 24 19.39 -5.62 -8.48
CA ASN A 24 19.01 -5.78 -9.89
C ASN A 24 18.62 -4.45 -10.57
N ARG A 25 18.92 -3.30 -9.96
CA ARG A 25 18.48 -2.01 -10.48
C ARG A 25 19.27 -1.61 -11.75
N PRO A 26 18.59 -1.16 -12.82
CA PRO A 26 19.27 -0.57 -13.97
C PRO A 26 19.71 0.88 -13.73
N VAL A 27 19.13 1.56 -12.72
CA VAL A 27 19.34 2.97 -12.42
C VAL A 27 19.52 3.16 -10.92
N GLU A 28 20.50 3.98 -10.52
CA GLU A 28 20.88 4.19 -9.12
C GLU A 28 20.47 5.56 -8.55
N GLY A 29 20.67 5.74 -7.24
CA GLY A 29 20.54 7.03 -6.57
C GLY A 29 19.12 7.63 -6.64
N ARG A 30 19.05 8.95 -6.81
CA ARG A 30 17.79 9.71 -6.76
C ARG A 30 16.81 9.29 -7.84
N GLU A 31 17.29 8.96 -9.03
CA GLU A 31 16.42 8.54 -10.15
C GLU A 31 15.78 7.18 -9.85
N GLY A 32 16.54 6.21 -9.32
CA GLY A 32 15.99 4.92 -8.88
C GLY A 32 14.94 5.06 -7.77
N LEU A 33 15.10 6.01 -6.85
CA LEU A 33 14.06 6.35 -5.87
C LEU A 33 12.80 6.91 -6.54
N LEU A 34 12.95 7.87 -7.47
CA LEU A 34 11.81 8.47 -8.17
C LEU A 34 11.03 7.43 -8.98
N LEU A 35 11.71 6.49 -9.64
CA LEU A 35 11.07 5.40 -10.37
C LEU A 35 10.25 4.48 -9.44
N ARG A 36 10.77 4.15 -8.26
CA ARG A 36 10.02 3.38 -7.25
C ARG A 36 8.80 4.13 -6.74
N ILE A 37 8.88 5.46 -6.59
CA ILE A 37 7.72 6.28 -6.24
C ILE A 37 6.70 6.31 -7.39
N LEU A 38 7.16 6.40 -8.65
CA LEU A 38 6.27 6.41 -9.80
C LEU A 38 5.52 5.08 -9.99
N LYS A 39 6.13 3.94 -9.60
CA LYS A 39 5.50 2.62 -9.61
C LYS A 39 4.16 2.61 -8.86
N LEU A 40 4.02 3.39 -7.79
CA LEU A 40 2.74 3.54 -7.05
C LEU A 40 1.56 3.92 -7.96
N SER A 41 1.79 4.74 -9.00
CA SER A 41 0.72 5.14 -9.90
C SER A 41 0.29 4.01 -10.82
N GLU A 42 1.18 3.07 -11.12
CA GLU A 42 0.88 1.85 -11.89
C GLU A 42 -0.01 0.92 -11.06
N GLU A 43 0.41 0.60 -9.83
CA GLU A 43 -0.33 -0.28 -8.90
C GLU A 43 -1.73 0.27 -8.59
N VAL A 44 -1.87 1.60 -8.39
CA VAL A 44 -3.19 2.23 -8.20
C VAL A 44 -4.05 2.14 -9.47
N GLY A 45 -3.42 2.14 -10.65
CA GLY A 45 -4.08 1.88 -11.92
C GLY A 45 -4.60 0.44 -12.01
N GLU A 46 -3.83 -0.53 -11.54
CA GLU A 46 -4.21 -1.95 -11.51
C GLU A 46 -5.37 -2.19 -10.52
N VAL A 47 -5.34 -1.57 -9.33
CA VAL A 47 -6.52 -1.56 -8.42
C VAL A 47 -7.76 -1.02 -9.14
N SER A 48 -7.61 0.06 -9.91
CA SER A 48 -8.72 0.65 -10.65
C SER A 48 -9.26 -0.30 -11.73
N GLU A 49 -8.38 -0.99 -12.45
CA GLU A 49 -8.75 -2.01 -13.43
C GLU A 49 -9.46 -3.20 -12.78
N ALA A 50 -8.93 -3.70 -11.65
CA ALA A 50 -9.53 -4.79 -10.89
C ALA A 50 -10.94 -4.41 -10.41
N VAL A 51 -11.13 -3.21 -9.85
CA VAL A 51 -12.46 -2.73 -9.41
C VAL A 51 -13.43 -2.64 -10.59
N ILE A 52 -13.03 -2.04 -11.71
CA ILE A 52 -13.87 -1.95 -12.92
C ILE A 52 -14.26 -3.36 -13.41
N GLY A 53 -13.31 -4.29 -13.37
CA GLY A 53 -13.52 -5.69 -13.74
C GLY A 53 -14.45 -6.43 -12.78
N ALA A 54 -14.31 -6.24 -11.46
CA ALA A 54 -15.12 -6.90 -10.44
C ALA A 54 -16.56 -6.38 -10.41
N THR A 55 -16.74 -5.09 -10.71
CA THR A 55 -18.06 -4.43 -10.76
C THR A 55 -18.72 -4.51 -12.14
N GLY A 56 -18.06 -5.08 -13.14
CA GLY A 56 -18.58 -5.26 -14.49
C GLY A 56 -18.86 -3.96 -15.25
N GLN A 57 -18.22 -2.85 -14.87
CA GLN A 57 -18.54 -1.52 -15.40
C GLN A 57 -18.04 -1.31 -16.84
N ASN A 58 -17.27 -2.25 -17.39
CA ASN A 58 -16.90 -2.25 -18.80
C ASN A 58 -17.94 -3.03 -19.62
N PRO A 59 -18.88 -2.37 -20.33
CA PRO A 59 -19.95 -3.05 -21.07
C PRO A 59 -19.44 -3.94 -22.22
N ARG A 60 -18.17 -3.78 -22.64
CA ARG A 60 -17.54 -4.64 -23.67
C ARG A 60 -16.98 -5.95 -23.11
N LYS A 61 -16.71 -6.02 -21.81
CA LYS A 61 -16.04 -7.18 -21.18
C LYS A 61 -16.87 -7.85 -20.09
N GLY A 62 -17.86 -7.17 -19.50
CA GLY A 62 -18.61 -7.70 -18.36
C GLY A 62 -17.74 -7.82 -17.11
N VAL A 63 -18.02 -8.81 -16.26
CA VAL A 63 -17.21 -9.09 -15.06
C VAL A 63 -15.96 -9.87 -15.47
N THR A 64 -14.79 -9.32 -15.18
CA THR A 64 -13.48 -9.93 -15.54
C THR A 64 -12.59 -10.23 -14.35
N HIS A 65 -12.88 -9.63 -13.19
CA HIS A 65 -12.14 -9.78 -11.96
C HIS A 65 -13.09 -10.14 -10.83
N THR A 66 -12.50 -10.58 -9.74
CA THR A 66 -13.14 -10.88 -8.47
C THR A 66 -12.79 -9.79 -7.45
N TRP A 67 -13.44 -9.79 -6.28
CA TRP A 67 -13.04 -8.88 -5.22
C TRP A 67 -11.73 -9.32 -4.57
N GLU A 68 -11.40 -10.62 -4.63
CA GLU A 68 -10.10 -11.15 -4.25
C GLU A 68 -8.96 -10.58 -5.11
N ASP A 69 -9.20 -10.34 -6.41
CA ASP A 69 -8.22 -9.66 -7.26
C ASP A 69 -8.02 -8.20 -6.77
N VAL A 70 -9.09 -7.50 -6.39
CA VAL A 70 -8.96 -6.14 -5.81
C VAL A 70 -8.16 -6.15 -4.51
N GLU A 71 -8.34 -7.16 -3.66
CA GLU A 71 -7.55 -7.33 -2.43
C GLU A 71 -6.06 -7.54 -2.74
N ALA A 72 -5.75 -8.33 -3.77
CA ALA A 72 -4.37 -8.55 -4.22
C ALA A 72 -3.73 -7.24 -4.71
N GLU A 73 -4.38 -6.51 -5.60
CA GLU A 73 -3.84 -5.24 -6.12
C GLU A 73 -3.66 -4.19 -4.99
N LEU A 74 -4.54 -4.18 -3.99
CA LEU A 74 -4.35 -3.32 -2.81
C LEU A 74 -3.12 -3.72 -1.99
N CYS A 75 -2.82 -5.02 -1.90
CA CYS A 75 -1.60 -5.49 -1.25
C CYS A 75 -0.36 -5.05 -2.03
N ASP A 76 -0.40 -5.07 -3.37
CA ASP A 76 0.71 -4.64 -4.21
C ASP A 76 1.00 -3.14 -4.09
N VAL A 77 -0.05 -2.30 -3.98
CA VAL A 77 0.10 -0.87 -3.60
C VAL A 77 0.81 -0.72 -2.24
N VAL A 78 0.39 -1.49 -1.24
CA VAL A 78 0.98 -1.42 0.12
C VAL A 78 2.45 -1.84 0.09
N ILE A 79 2.77 -2.96 -0.56
CA ILE A 79 4.13 -3.48 -0.67
C ILE A 79 5.02 -2.48 -1.42
N THR A 80 4.54 -1.95 -2.55
CA THR A 80 5.25 -0.94 -3.34
C THR A 80 5.53 0.33 -2.53
N ALA A 81 4.56 0.79 -1.72
CA ALA A 81 4.74 1.94 -0.84
C ALA A 81 5.79 1.68 0.25
N LEU A 82 5.78 0.48 0.85
CA LEU A 82 6.76 0.10 1.89
C LEU A 82 8.17 -0.03 1.31
N VAL A 83 8.33 -0.61 0.13
CA VAL A 83 9.62 -0.69 -0.58
C VAL A 83 10.14 0.71 -0.96
N ALA A 84 9.26 1.60 -1.44
CA ALA A 84 9.63 2.98 -1.75
C ALA A 84 10.07 3.73 -0.47
N LEU A 85 9.36 3.56 0.65
CA LEU A 85 9.75 4.12 1.94
C LEU A 85 11.11 3.56 2.42
N ARG A 86 11.33 2.26 2.28
CA ARG A 86 12.60 1.60 2.63
C ARG A 86 13.77 2.05 1.76
N THR A 87 13.50 2.42 0.51
CA THR A 87 14.49 3.03 -0.39
C THR A 87 14.84 4.45 0.06
N LEU A 88 13.87 5.20 0.58
CA LEU A 88 14.08 6.57 1.06
C LEU A 88 14.84 6.62 2.39
N THR A 89 14.62 5.64 3.27
CA THR A 89 15.21 5.61 4.61
C THR A 89 15.35 4.18 5.13
N PRO A 90 16.48 3.81 5.75
CA PRO A 90 16.63 2.52 6.41
C PRO A 90 15.73 2.37 7.64
N GLU A 91 15.27 3.47 8.25
CA GLU A 91 14.35 3.50 9.40
C GLU A 91 12.87 3.44 9.01
N ALA A 92 12.54 2.80 7.87
CA ALA A 92 11.18 2.76 7.33
C ALA A 92 10.16 2.19 8.33
N ARG A 93 10.56 1.18 9.13
CA ARG A 93 9.74 0.57 10.18
C ARG A 93 9.33 1.58 11.24
N GLU A 94 10.28 2.33 11.76
CA GLU A 94 10.05 3.34 12.78
C GLU A 94 9.28 4.54 12.22
N VAL A 95 9.56 4.93 10.97
CA VAL A 95 8.84 6.01 10.29
C VAL A 95 7.36 5.66 10.15
N LEU A 96 7.04 4.46 9.64
CA LEU A 96 5.65 4.01 9.52
C LEU A 96 4.99 3.91 10.89
N GLY A 97 5.64 3.27 11.87
CA GLY A 97 5.11 3.10 13.22
C GLY A 97 4.74 4.43 13.87
N ARG A 98 5.66 5.41 13.86
CA ARG A 98 5.38 6.76 14.38
C ARG A 98 4.26 7.47 13.63
N HIS A 99 4.15 7.27 12.31
CA HIS A 99 3.08 7.86 11.52
C HIS A 99 1.72 7.24 11.86
N LEU A 100 1.65 5.91 11.98
CA LEU A 100 0.45 5.18 12.38
C LEU A 100 -0.05 5.61 13.75
N GLU A 101 0.83 5.69 14.75
CA GLU A 101 0.45 6.18 16.09
C GLU A 101 -0.13 7.59 16.06
N ARG A 102 0.42 8.47 15.21
CA ARG A 102 -0.06 9.85 15.05
C ARG A 102 -1.44 9.89 14.43
N VAL A 103 -1.67 9.10 13.37
CA VAL A 103 -2.97 9.00 12.70
C VAL A 103 -4.01 8.42 13.66
N ALA A 104 -3.69 7.34 14.38
CA ALA A 104 -4.58 6.72 15.35
C ALA A 104 -5.00 7.71 16.45
N ARG A 105 -4.05 8.44 17.04
CA ARG A 105 -4.32 9.49 18.05
C ARG A 105 -5.22 10.60 17.53
N ARG A 106 -5.04 11.02 16.27
CA ARG A 106 -5.87 12.07 15.66
C ARG A 106 -7.30 11.60 15.44
N SER A 107 -7.48 10.37 14.95
CA SER A 107 -8.81 9.82 14.66
C SER A 107 -9.63 9.63 15.94
N THR A 108 -9.02 9.13 17.03
CA THR A 108 -9.71 8.98 18.31
C THR A 108 -10.05 10.33 18.97
N ALA A 109 -9.19 11.34 18.82
CA ALA A 109 -9.46 12.69 19.32
C ALA A 109 -10.61 13.39 18.55
N HIS A 110 -10.72 13.17 17.24
CA HIS A 110 -11.81 13.75 16.43
C HIS A 110 -13.17 13.15 16.78
N SER A 111 -13.22 11.83 17.06
CA SER A 111 -14.45 11.16 17.51
C SER A 111 -14.89 11.54 18.93
N ALA A 112 -14.05 12.24 19.70
CA ALA A 112 -14.33 12.66 21.07
C ALA A 112 -14.83 14.12 21.19
N GLN A 113 -14.93 14.87 20.08
CA GLN A 113 -15.59 16.18 20.08
C GLN A 113 -17.12 16.00 20.16
N PRO A 114 -17.81 16.62 21.14
CA PRO A 114 -19.27 16.51 21.23
C PRO A 114 -19.93 17.20 20.03
N ASP A 115 -20.97 16.56 19.49
CA ASP A 115 -21.84 17.09 18.44
C ASP A 115 -22.31 18.50 18.82
N VAL A 116 -21.79 19.52 18.12
CA VAL A 116 -22.32 20.88 18.22
C VAL A 116 -23.63 20.88 17.43
N PRO A 117 -24.80 21.15 18.05
CA PRO A 117 -26.07 21.15 17.34
C PRO A 117 -26.01 22.17 16.20
N ARG A 118 -26.23 21.73 14.95
CA ARG A 118 -26.42 22.64 13.82
C ARG A 118 -27.63 23.51 14.13
N GLN A 119 -27.40 24.79 14.38
CA GLN A 119 -28.49 25.77 14.41
C GLN A 119 -29.15 25.78 13.03
N SER A 120 -30.42 25.40 13.00
CA SER A 120 -31.27 25.47 11.83
C SER A 120 -31.51 26.94 11.50
N LEU A 121 -31.25 27.33 10.25
CA LEU A 121 -31.76 28.56 9.63
C LEU A 121 -33.13 28.27 9.01
#